data_AF-A0A3D1BPB8-F1
#
_entry.id   AF-A0A3D1BPB8-F1
#
_cell.length_a   1.000
_cell.length_b   1.000
_cell.length_c   1.000
_cell.angle_alpha   90.00
_cell.angle_beta   90.00
_cell.angle_gamma   90.00
#
_symmetry.space_group_name_H-M   'P 1'
#
loop_
_entity.id
_entity.type
_entity.pdbx_description
1 polymer ?
#
loop_
_entity_poly.entity_id
_entity_poly.type
_entity_poly.pdbx_seq_one_letter_code
_entity_poly.pdbx_strand_id
1 'polypeptide(L)'
;MWTISNIMMIIQNASDYLKDDIPRSEWVFALLILPVLIYLIVSLKESYSLNTIIRIVFSNKYANNVYRNSTPGVEVFQLLLGALSLLSIPTFILFAEFHFNLHFYHLNPFLLWLFNLVVISLAILSRYIVNLAIGSLSRSSDAFREYFFNISHGYKLMGIMLMIVNFFISYLISIPDRYIIFFSLIMISVIYLLRIIRLIYIFLKRRFSLFYLILYLCTLEFFPALILLRYLSGQDY
;
A
#
# COMPACT_ATOMS: atom_id res chain seq x y z
N MET A 1 31.09 25.53 36.70
CA MET A 1 29.96 26.47 36.84
C MET A 1 29.12 26.33 35.58
N TRP A 2 28.07 25.50 35.62
CA TRP A 2 27.21 25.25 34.46
C TRP A 2 26.36 26.51 34.25
N THR A 3 26.66 27.27 33.20
CA THR A 3 25.93 28.49 32.84
C THR A 3 24.53 28.12 32.36
N ILE A 4 23.53 28.94 32.72
CA ILE A 4 22.12 28.79 32.33
C ILE A 4 21.97 28.64 30.80
N SER A 5 22.88 29.25 30.03
CA SER A 5 22.99 29.09 28.58
C SER A 5 23.22 27.65 28.12
N ASN A 6 24.01 26.84 28.83
CA ASN A 6 24.26 25.45 28.46
C ASN A 6 23.03 24.58 28.73
N ILE A 7 22.29 24.89 29.81
CA ILE A 7 21.05 24.20 30.14
C ILE A 7 19.97 24.55 29.11
N MET A 8 19.89 25.81 28.67
CA MET A 8 18.92 26.26 27.67
C MET A 8 19.21 25.66 26.28
N MET A 9 20.48 25.52 25.90
CA MET A 9 20.89 24.86 24.65
C MET A 9 20.60 23.35 24.65
N ILE A 10 20.77 22.66 25.80
CA ILE A 10 20.40 21.25 25.94
C ILE A 10 18.87 21.07 25.88
N ILE A 11 18.11 21.97 26.51
CA ILE A 11 16.64 21.94 26.47
C ILE A 11 16.11 22.24 25.05
N GLN A 12 16.73 23.15 24.30
CA GLN A 12 16.38 23.40 22.91
C GLN A 12 16.71 22.21 22.00
N ASN A 13 17.90 21.61 22.14
CA ASN A 13 18.23 20.39 21.41
C ASN A 13 17.26 19.25 21.75
N ALA A 14 16.93 19.04 23.02
CA ALA A 14 15.97 18.01 23.43
C ALA A 14 14.54 18.29 22.92
N SER A 15 14.14 19.56 22.85
CA SER A 15 12.88 20.01 22.23
C SER A 15 12.86 19.71 20.73
N ASP A 16 13.95 19.94 20.02
CA ASP A 16 14.04 19.65 18.58
C ASP A 16 14.03 18.14 18.30
N TYR A 17 14.69 17.31 19.15
CA TYR A 17 14.56 15.85 19.10
C TYR A 17 13.12 15.37 19.41
N LEU A 18 12.41 16.01 20.33
CA LEU A 18 11.01 15.68 20.64
C LEU A 18 10.03 16.17 19.57
N LYS A 19 10.40 17.19 18.79
CA LYS A 19 9.61 17.71 17.66
C LYS A 19 9.70 16.80 16.43
N ASP A 20 10.78 16.01 16.34
CA ASP A 20 11.01 15.02 15.28
C ASP A 20 10.46 13.61 15.60
N ASP A 21 9.89 13.38 16.79
CA ASP A 21 9.19 12.14 17.18
C ASP A 21 7.77 12.04 16.58
N ILE A 22 7.65 12.41 15.30
CA ILE A 22 6.43 12.28 14.47
C ILE A 22 5.80 10.88 14.56
N PRO A 23 6.54 9.75 14.53
CA PRO A 23 5.93 8.43 14.66
C PRO A 23 5.21 8.19 15.99
N ARG A 24 5.41 9.04 17.02
CA ARG A 24 4.75 8.94 18.34
C ARG A 24 3.65 9.98 18.57
N SER A 25 3.33 10.78 17.56
CA SER A 25 2.29 11.81 17.67
C SER A 25 0.89 11.20 17.86
N GLU A 26 0.01 11.90 18.58
CA GLU A 26 -1.34 11.43 18.92
C GLU A 26 -2.20 11.10 17.68
N TRP A 27 -2.03 11.87 16.60
CA TRP A 27 -2.74 11.61 15.35
C TRP A 27 -2.20 10.37 14.62
N VAL A 28 -0.91 10.06 14.75
CA VAL A 28 -0.31 8.83 14.21
C VAL A 28 -0.84 7.62 14.96
N PHE A 29 -1.01 7.71 16.29
CA PHE A 29 -1.68 6.66 17.07
C PHE A 29 -3.08 6.35 16.50
N ALA A 30 -3.88 7.38 16.22
CA ALA A 30 -5.20 7.22 15.61
C ALA A 30 -5.13 6.56 14.22
N LEU A 31 -4.12 6.90 13.41
CA LEU A 31 -3.89 6.30 12.10
C LEU A 31 -3.43 4.85 12.16
N LEU A 32 -2.77 4.42 13.23
CA LEU A 32 -2.36 3.03 13.44
C LEU A 32 -3.51 2.18 13.98
N ILE A 33 -4.27 2.70 14.95
CA ILE A 33 -5.34 1.93 15.58
C ILE A 33 -6.52 1.66 14.64
N LEU A 34 -6.84 2.61 13.75
CA LEU A 34 -8.01 2.52 12.87
C LEU A 34 -7.91 1.34 11.87
N PRO A 35 -6.80 1.12 11.13
CA PRO A 35 -6.57 -0.10 10.36
C PRO A 35 -6.69 -1.40 11.16
N VAL A 36 -6.22 -1.42 12.41
CA VAL A 36 -6.32 -2.59 13.29
C VAL A 36 -7.77 -2.88 13.68
N LEU A 37 -8.54 -1.86 14.01
CA LEU A 37 -9.97 -2.03 14.29
C LEU A 37 -10.72 -2.55 13.07
N ILE A 38 -10.46 -2.00 11.88
CA ILE A 38 -11.02 -2.52 10.62
C ILE A 38 -10.64 -3.99 10.43
N TYR A 39 -9.37 -4.32 10.65
CA TYR A 39 -8.90 -5.70 10.53
C TYR A 39 -9.59 -6.65 11.50
N LEU A 40 -9.75 -6.24 12.77
CA LEU A 40 -10.43 -7.04 13.78
C LEU A 40 -11.88 -7.33 13.39
N ILE A 41 -12.63 -6.31 12.94
CA ILE A 41 -14.01 -6.46 12.46
C ILE A 41 -14.07 -7.45 11.30
N VAL A 42 -13.12 -7.37 10.36
CA VAL A 42 -13.07 -8.30 9.22
C VAL A 42 -12.67 -9.71 9.66
N SER A 43 -11.74 -9.83 10.60
CA SER A 43 -11.20 -11.11 11.07
C SER A 43 -12.22 -11.94 11.86
N LEU A 44 -13.32 -11.35 12.34
CA LEU A 44 -14.43 -12.08 12.95
C LEU A 44 -15.12 -13.02 11.95
N LYS A 45 -14.97 -12.79 10.64
CA LYS A 45 -15.51 -13.66 9.60
C LYS A 45 -14.44 -14.64 9.14
N GLU A 46 -14.63 -15.92 9.44
CA GLU A 46 -13.68 -17.02 9.18
C GLU A 46 -13.19 -17.10 7.72
N SER A 47 -14.03 -16.69 6.77
CA SER A 47 -13.69 -16.62 5.34
C SER A 47 -12.59 -15.59 5.00
N TYR A 48 -12.25 -14.66 5.89
CA TYR A 48 -11.29 -13.56 5.66
C TYR A 48 -10.09 -13.57 6.62
N SER A 49 -9.80 -14.70 7.26
CA SER A 49 -8.56 -14.91 8.01
C SER A 49 -7.32 -14.65 7.13
N LEU A 50 -6.22 -14.16 7.74
CA LEU A 50 -4.93 -13.94 7.05
C LEU A 50 -4.49 -15.15 6.25
N ASN A 51 -4.66 -16.36 6.81
CA ASN A 51 -4.28 -17.59 6.14
C ASN A 51 -5.06 -17.78 4.82
N THR A 52 -6.34 -17.40 4.78
CA THR A 52 -7.16 -17.45 3.57
C THR A 52 -6.68 -16.42 2.55
N ILE A 53 -6.37 -15.19 2.96
CA ILE A 53 -5.86 -14.14 2.07
C ILE A 53 -4.51 -14.54 1.49
N ILE A 54 -3.59 -15.04 2.33
CA ILE A 54 -2.29 -15.58 1.92
C ILE A 54 -2.52 -16.71 0.90
N ARG A 55 -3.38 -17.70 1.20
CA ARG A 55 -3.68 -18.78 0.24
C ARG A 55 -4.27 -18.27 -1.06
N ILE A 56 -5.13 -17.26 -1.05
CA ILE A 56 -5.67 -16.64 -2.26
C ILE A 56 -4.54 -16.01 -3.09
N VAL A 57 -3.57 -15.34 -2.46
CA VAL A 57 -2.45 -14.67 -3.13
C VAL A 57 -1.37 -15.66 -3.60
N PHE A 58 -1.17 -16.78 -2.91
CA PHE A 58 -0.18 -17.79 -3.28
C PHE A 58 -0.73 -18.94 -4.13
N SER A 59 -2.05 -19.19 -4.15
CA SER A 59 -2.65 -20.31 -4.89
C SER A 59 -3.73 -19.88 -5.89
N ASN A 60 -3.47 -20.19 -7.18
CA ASN A 60 -4.40 -19.94 -8.28
C ASN A 60 -5.70 -20.76 -8.17
N LYS A 61 -5.64 -21.99 -7.66
CA LYS A 61 -6.83 -22.85 -7.52
C LYS A 61 -7.80 -22.31 -6.47
N TYR A 62 -7.27 -21.81 -5.34
CA TYR A 62 -8.08 -21.24 -4.27
C TYR A 62 -8.72 -19.90 -4.68
N ALA A 63 -7.98 -19.03 -5.38
CA ALA A 63 -8.54 -17.77 -5.86
C ALA A 63 -9.73 -17.97 -6.80
N ASN A 64 -9.66 -18.94 -7.71
CA ASN A 64 -10.78 -19.23 -8.62
C ASN A 64 -12.00 -19.82 -7.91
N ASN A 65 -11.80 -20.68 -6.90
CA ASN A 65 -12.90 -21.20 -6.10
C ASN A 65 -13.59 -20.10 -5.28
N VAL A 66 -12.81 -19.17 -4.71
CA VAL A 66 -13.36 -18.04 -3.93
C VAL A 66 -14.08 -17.04 -4.82
N TYR A 67 -13.52 -16.75 -6.01
CA TYR A 67 -14.17 -15.88 -7.00
C TYR A 67 -15.54 -16.43 -7.43
N ARG A 68 -15.61 -17.73 -7.74
CA ARG A 68 -16.84 -18.37 -8.22
C ARG A 68 -17.93 -18.54 -7.16
N ASN A 69 -17.54 -18.60 -5.89
CA ASN A 69 -18.45 -18.79 -4.75
C ASN A 69 -18.68 -17.51 -3.94
N SER A 70 -18.43 -16.33 -4.53
CA SER A 70 -18.60 -15.05 -3.83
C SER A 70 -20.08 -14.78 -3.55
N THR A 71 -20.44 -14.66 -2.26
CA THR A 71 -21.78 -14.30 -1.80
C THR A 71 -21.89 -12.78 -1.62
N PRO A 72 -23.06 -12.15 -1.76
CA PRO A 72 -23.20 -10.68 -1.68
C PRO A 72 -22.69 -10.07 -0.35
N GLY A 73 -22.74 -10.82 0.76
CA GLY A 73 -22.17 -10.40 2.04
C GLY A 73 -20.64 -10.43 2.12
N VAL A 74 -19.92 -10.81 1.07
CA VAL A 74 -18.45 -10.78 0.97
C VAL A 74 -17.94 -9.40 0.54
N GLU A 75 -18.73 -8.65 -0.23
CA GLU A 75 -18.29 -7.42 -0.87
C GLU A 75 -17.96 -6.32 0.15
N VAL A 76 -18.75 -6.19 1.22
CA VAL A 76 -18.49 -5.23 2.30
C VAL A 76 -17.15 -5.50 3.00
N PHE A 77 -16.82 -6.76 3.27
CA PHE A 77 -15.52 -7.14 3.86
C PHE A 77 -14.36 -6.87 2.91
N GLN A 78 -14.59 -7.09 1.61
CA GLN A 78 -13.61 -6.75 0.59
C GLN A 78 -13.36 -5.23 0.50
N LEU A 79 -14.38 -4.41 0.71
CA LEU A 79 -14.29 -2.96 0.74
C LEU A 79 -13.56 -2.48 2.00
N LEU A 80 -13.89 -3.05 3.18
CA LEU A 80 -13.21 -2.76 4.44
C LEU A 80 -11.70 -3.08 4.38
N LEU A 81 -11.33 -4.24 3.82
CA LEU A 81 -9.92 -4.57 3.58
C LEU A 81 -9.25 -3.62 2.58
N GLY A 82 -10.00 -3.11 1.61
CA GLY A 82 -9.53 -2.06 0.70
C GLY A 82 -9.23 -0.76 1.45
N ALA A 83 -10.15 -0.31 2.30
CA ALA A 83 -9.99 0.87 3.14
C ALA A 83 -8.79 0.73 4.09
N LEU A 84 -8.60 -0.45 4.69
CA LEU A 84 -7.40 -0.76 5.48
C LEU A 84 -6.13 -0.55 4.66
N SER A 85 -6.06 -1.13 3.45
CA SER A 85 -4.88 -0.95 2.60
C SER A 85 -4.65 0.51 2.18
N LEU A 86 -5.72 1.27 1.97
CA LEU A 86 -5.67 2.68 1.63
C LEU A 86 -5.11 3.54 2.76
N LEU A 87 -5.21 3.10 4.02
CA LEU A 87 -4.68 3.80 5.18
C LEU A 87 -3.25 3.35 5.51
N SER A 88 -2.98 2.04 5.41
CA SER A 88 -1.67 1.46 5.74
C SER A 88 -0.56 1.84 4.75
N ILE A 89 -0.88 1.98 3.45
CA ILE A 89 0.14 2.30 2.45
C ILE A 89 0.63 3.76 2.59
N PRO A 90 -0.23 4.80 2.65
CA PRO A 90 0.24 6.18 2.82
C PRO A 90 0.96 6.41 4.15
N THR A 91 0.53 5.75 5.23
CA THR A 91 1.22 5.83 6.53
C THR A 91 2.63 5.25 6.46
N PHE A 92 2.82 4.15 5.72
CA PHE A 92 4.16 3.61 5.49
C PHE A 92 5.03 4.55 4.65
N ILE A 93 4.47 5.14 3.58
CA ILE A 93 5.20 6.11 2.75
C ILE A 93 5.67 7.30 3.59
N LEU A 94 4.79 7.83 4.44
CA LEU A 94 5.14 8.90 5.37
C LEU A 94 6.35 8.53 6.25
N PHE A 95 6.34 7.34 6.88
CA PHE A 95 7.46 6.88 7.69
C PHE A 95 8.75 6.71 6.89
N ALA A 96 8.65 6.23 5.64
CA ALA A 96 9.80 6.14 4.76
C ALA A 96 10.34 7.53 4.38
N GLU A 97 9.49 8.51 4.09
CA GLU A 97 9.87 9.88 3.75
C GLU A 97 10.64 10.55 4.89
N PHE A 98 10.15 10.42 6.13
CA PHE A 98 10.86 10.93 7.31
C PHE A 98 12.20 10.23 7.51
N HIS A 99 12.26 8.92 7.35
CA HIS A 99 13.51 8.17 7.51
C HIS A 99 14.59 8.56 6.50
N PHE A 100 14.21 8.80 5.24
CA PHE A 100 15.14 9.21 4.19
C PHE A 100 15.35 10.74 4.13
N ASN A 101 14.75 11.50 5.07
CA ASN A 101 14.74 12.96 5.06
C ASN A 101 14.24 13.56 3.73
N LEU A 102 13.34 12.87 3.03
CA LEU A 102 12.73 13.33 1.78
C LEU A 102 11.59 14.29 2.13
N HIS A 103 11.93 15.53 2.45
CA HIS A 103 10.98 16.58 2.80
C HIS A 103 10.36 17.14 1.52
N PHE A 104 9.41 16.41 0.94
CA PHE A 104 8.64 16.95 -0.17
C PHE A 104 7.87 18.19 0.31
N TYR A 105 8.15 19.32 -0.35
CA TYR A 105 7.40 20.58 -0.25
C TYR A 105 7.34 21.26 1.13
N HIS A 106 8.20 20.88 2.10
CA HIS A 106 8.20 21.44 3.47
C HIS A 106 6.80 21.49 4.11
N LEU A 107 5.94 20.53 3.75
CA LEU A 107 4.56 20.47 4.25
C LEU A 107 4.53 19.96 5.69
N ASN A 108 3.50 20.37 6.44
CA ASN A 108 3.22 19.78 7.75
C ASN A 108 3.04 18.24 7.61
N PRO A 109 3.50 17.42 8.57
CA PRO A 109 3.44 15.96 8.49
C PRO A 109 2.04 15.40 8.20
N PHE A 110 1.01 16.01 8.78
CA PHE A 110 -0.38 15.64 8.54
C PHE A 110 -0.86 15.93 7.10
N LEU A 111 -0.44 17.09 6.56
CA LEU A 111 -0.74 17.47 5.17
C LEU A 111 0.00 16.58 4.17
N LEU A 112 1.25 16.22 4.48
CA LEU A 112 2.04 15.27 3.69
C LEU A 112 1.36 13.89 3.64
N TRP A 113 0.85 13.42 4.79
CA TRP A 113 0.07 12.18 4.83
C TRP A 113 -1.20 12.25 3.97
N LEU A 114 -1.96 13.35 4.06
CA LEU A 114 -3.18 13.55 3.26
C LEU A 114 -2.84 13.60 1.77
N PHE A 115 -1.76 14.28 1.39
CA PHE A 115 -1.24 14.28 0.03
C PHE A 115 -0.93 12.86 -0.46
N ASN A 116 -0.19 12.08 0.31
CA ASN A 116 0.12 10.68 -0.01
C ASN A 116 -1.14 9.82 -0.16
N LEU A 117 -2.15 10.03 0.69
CA LEU A 117 -3.44 9.35 0.59
C LEU A 117 -4.16 9.69 -0.71
N VAL A 118 -4.19 10.97 -1.10
CA VAL A 118 -4.83 11.43 -2.34
C VAL A 118 -4.10 10.85 -3.56
N VAL A 119 -2.77 10.90 -3.57
CA VAL A 119 -1.93 10.35 -4.64
C VAL A 119 -2.19 8.86 -4.82
N ILE A 120 -2.19 8.08 -3.74
CA ILE A 120 -2.47 6.63 -3.80
C ILE A 120 -3.91 6.36 -4.25
N SER A 121 -4.87 7.13 -3.75
CA SER A 121 -6.28 7.00 -4.12
C SER A 121 -6.48 7.26 -5.62
N LEU A 122 -5.87 8.32 -6.16
CA LEU A 122 -5.88 8.64 -7.59
C LEU A 122 -5.16 7.57 -8.42
N ALA A 123 -4.06 7.02 -7.91
CA ALA A 123 -3.35 5.93 -8.58
C ALA A 123 -4.21 4.66 -8.66
N ILE A 124 -5.00 4.34 -7.62
CA ILE A 124 -5.94 3.21 -7.64
C ILE A 124 -7.14 3.50 -8.56
N LEU A 125 -7.70 4.72 -8.49
CA LEU A 125 -8.85 5.13 -9.31
C LEU A 125 -8.50 5.12 -10.80
N SER A 126 -7.36 5.69 -11.19
CA SER A 126 -6.90 5.70 -12.58
C SER A 126 -6.76 4.29 -13.13
N ARG A 127 -6.19 3.36 -12.35
CA ARG A 127 -6.12 1.94 -12.72
C ARG A 127 -7.49 1.30 -12.85
N TYR A 128 -8.43 1.62 -11.98
CA TYR A 128 -9.79 1.11 -12.07
C TYR A 128 -10.46 1.56 -13.39
N ILE A 129 -10.36 2.85 -13.72
CA ILE A 129 -10.92 3.44 -14.95
C ILE A 129 -10.28 2.80 -16.19
N VAL A 130 -8.96 2.67 -16.22
CA VAL A 130 -8.24 2.06 -17.37
C VAL A 130 -8.66 0.61 -17.55
N ASN A 131 -8.77 -0.16 -16.46
CA ASN A 131 -9.23 -1.55 -16.53
C ASN A 131 -10.69 -1.66 -17.00
N LEU A 132 -11.56 -0.75 -16.59
CA LEU A 132 -12.95 -0.72 -17.04
C LEU A 132 -13.08 -0.36 -18.52
N ALA A 133 -12.28 0.62 -18.97
CA ALA A 133 -12.20 0.99 -20.39
C ALA A 133 -11.79 -0.22 -21.24
N ILE A 134 -10.72 -0.91 -20.87
CA ILE A 134 -10.22 -2.06 -21.65
C ILE A 134 -11.19 -3.24 -21.56
N GLY A 135 -11.76 -3.49 -20.37
CA GLY A 135 -12.74 -4.55 -20.16
C GLY A 135 -13.97 -4.41 -21.05
N SER A 136 -14.38 -3.18 -21.38
CA SER A 136 -15.49 -2.92 -22.31
C SER A 136 -15.12 -3.11 -23.78
N LEU A 137 -13.87 -2.84 -24.15
CA LEU A 137 -13.35 -3.08 -25.51
C LEU A 137 -13.03 -4.56 -25.78
N SER A 138 -12.74 -5.35 -24.74
CA SER A 138 -12.30 -6.74 -24.90
C SER A 138 -13.44 -7.74 -24.73
N ARG A 139 -13.59 -8.64 -25.72
CA ARG A 139 -14.59 -9.73 -25.72
C ARG A 139 -14.31 -10.85 -24.69
N SER A 140 -13.28 -10.68 -23.85
CA SER A 140 -12.82 -11.63 -22.83
C SER A 140 -12.93 -11.08 -21.39
N SER A 141 -14.05 -10.42 -21.08
CA SER A 141 -14.35 -9.79 -19.77
C SER A 141 -14.08 -10.67 -18.55
N ASP A 142 -14.25 -11.99 -18.66
CA ASP A 142 -14.04 -12.92 -17.54
C ASP A 142 -12.57 -13.04 -17.12
N ALA A 143 -11.62 -12.99 -18.06
CA ALA A 143 -10.20 -13.04 -17.75
C ALA A 143 -9.73 -11.74 -17.07
N PHE A 144 -10.28 -10.61 -17.48
CA PHE A 144 -10.02 -9.31 -16.86
C PHE A 144 -10.58 -9.22 -15.44
N ARG A 145 -11.75 -9.83 -15.20
CA ARG A 145 -12.37 -9.84 -13.87
C ARG A 145 -11.60 -10.75 -12.90
N GLU A 146 -11.11 -11.90 -13.36
CA GLU A 146 -10.18 -12.77 -12.61
C GLU A 146 -8.86 -12.05 -12.28
N TYR A 147 -8.32 -11.29 -13.23
CA TYR A 147 -7.15 -10.45 -13.04
C TYR A 147 -7.36 -9.35 -11.99
N PHE A 148 -8.44 -8.57 -12.11
CA PHE A 148 -8.77 -7.49 -11.18
C PHE A 148 -8.96 -8.00 -9.75
N PHE A 149 -9.63 -9.16 -9.62
CA PHE A 149 -9.81 -9.83 -8.34
C PHE A 149 -8.44 -10.16 -7.70
N ASN A 150 -7.52 -10.72 -8.46
CA ASN A 150 -6.19 -11.10 -7.96
C ASN A 150 -5.35 -9.88 -7.56
N ILE A 151 -5.34 -8.81 -8.36
CA ILE A 151 -4.63 -7.57 -8.01
C ILE A 151 -5.18 -6.97 -6.71
N SER A 152 -6.51 -6.88 -6.61
CA SER A 152 -7.16 -6.29 -5.45
C SER A 152 -6.82 -7.05 -4.17
N HIS A 153 -6.70 -8.38 -4.23
CA HIS A 153 -6.26 -9.18 -3.08
C HIS A 153 -4.77 -8.99 -2.75
N GLY A 154 -3.92 -8.77 -3.76
CA GLY A 154 -2.51 -8.42 -3.54
C GLY A 154 -2.34 -7.11 -2.77
N TYR A 155 -3.09 -6.06 -3.14
CA TYR A 155 -3.08 -4.78 -2.42
C TYR A 155 -3.60 -4.90 -0.99
N LYS A 156 -4.64 -5.71 -0.77
CA LYS A 156 -5.18 -5.98 0.57
C LYS A 156 -4.15 -6.71 1.45
N LEU A 157 -3.48 -7.73 0.91
CA LEU A 157 -2.41 -8.42 1.64
C LEU A 157 -1.27 -7.46 1.97
N MET A 158 -0.85 -6.63 1.02
CA MET A 158 0.16 -5.60 1.22
C MET A 158 -0.24 -4.65 2.35
N GLY A 159 -1.49 -4.16 2.35
CA GLY A 159 -2.02 -3.27 3.38
C GLY A 159 -2.01 -3.88 4.77
N ILE A 160 -2.35 -5.16 4.90
CA ILE A 160 -2.32 -5.87 6.18
C ILE A 160 -0.88 -6.04 6.68
N MET A 161 0.04 -6.39 5.79
CA MET A 161 1.45 -6.55 6.18
C MET A 161 2.07 -5.21 6.57
N LEU A 162 1.77 -4.15 5.82
CA LEU A 162 2.21 -2.79 6.13
C LEU A 162 1.60 -2.26 7.43
N MET A 163 0.36 -2.62 7.77
CA MET A 163 -0.22 -2.29 9.07
C MET A 163 0.67 -2.80 10.22
N ILE A 164 1.08 -4.08 10.17
CA ILE A 164 1.94 -4.69 11.19
C ILE A 164 3.31 -3.99 11.23
N VAL A 165 3.90 -3.71 10.06
CA VAL A 165 5.17 -2.99 9.94
C VAL A 165 5.07 -1.59 10.54
N ASN A 166 4.00 -0.84 10.26
CA ASN A 166 3.80 0.51 10.76
C ASN A 166 3.70 0.55 12.29
N PHE A 167 3.07 -0.47 12.90
CA PHE A 167 3.10 -0.64 14.36
C PHE A 167 4.52 -0.85 14.89
N PHE A 168 5.32 -1.70 14.23
CA PHE A 168 6.69 -1.92 14.64
C PHE A 168 7.55 -0.66 14.50
N ILE A 169 7.41 0.10 13.42
CA ILE A 169 8.16 1.36 13.25
C ILE A 169 7.83 2.35 14.37
N SER A 170 6.56 2.47 14.77
CA SER A 170 6.15 3.46 15.77
C SER A 170 6.51 3.07 17.21
N TYR A 171 6.38 1.79 17.57
CA TYR A 171 6.48 1.34 18.98
C TYR A 171 7.70 0.49 19.30
N LEU A 172 8.42 -0.06 18.32
CA LEU A 172 9.52 -0.98 18.59
C LEU A 172 10.84 -0.22 18.77
N ILE A 173 11.11 0.18 20.01
CA ILE A 173 12.32 0.95 20.38
C ILE A 173 13.60 0.12 20.19
N SER A 174 13.51 -1.21 20.32
CA SER A 174 14.68 -2.09 20.37
C SER A 174 15.38 -2.29 19.03
N ILE A 175 14.71 -2.03 17.90
CA ILE A 175 15.25 -2.26 16.55
C ILE A 175 15.33 -0.93 15.81
N PRO A 176 16.49 -0.54 15.27
CA PRO A 176 16.60 0.69 14.49
C PRO A 176 15.65 0.68 13.27
N ASP A 177 14.90 1.77 13.09
CA ASP A 177 13.87 1.94 12.05
C ASP A 177 14.38 1.59 10.65
N ARG A 178 15.66 1.87 10.37
CA ARG A 178 16.33 1.56 9.11
C ARG A 178 16.17 0.10 8.69
N TYR A 179 16.32 -0.83 9.64
CA TYR A 179 16.20 -2.26 9.34
C TYR A 179 14.76 -2.66 9.04
N ILE A 180 13.80 -2.08 9.77
CA ILE A 180 12.37 -2.36 9.58
C ILE A 180 11.90 -1.82 8.21
N ILE A 181 12.32 -0.61 7.85
CA ILE A 181 12.00 0.02 6.55
C ILE A 181 12.65 -0.75 5.40
N PHE A 182 13.91 -1.18 5.54
CA PHE A 182 14.56 -1.97 4.49
C PHE A 182 13.92 -3.36 4.34
N PHE A 183 13.58 -4.02 5.45
CA PHE A 183 12.89 -5.30 5.44
C PHE A 183 11.52 -5.21 4.78
N SER A 184 10.75 -4.17 5.10
CA SER A 184 9.44 -3.94 4.48
C SER A 184 9.56 -3.61 2.99
N LEU A 185 10.57 -2.85 2.55
CA LEU A 185 10.83 -2.65 1.12
C LEU A 185 11.14 -3.96 0.37
N ILE A 186 11.94 -4.85 0.96
CA ILE A 186 12.19 -6.19 0.39
C ILE A 186 10.88 -6.97 0.30
N MET A 187 10.09 -6.96 1.38
CA MET A 187 8.81 -7.66 1.42
C MET A 187 7.82 -7.17 0.36
N ILE A 188 7.69 -5.85 0.21
CA ILE A 188 6.91 -5.17 -0.84
C ILE A 188 7.37 -5.64 -2.22
N SER A 189 8.68 -5.66 -2.45
CA SER A 189 9.28 -6.09 -3.72
C SER A 189 8.96 -7.56 -4.04
N VAL A 190 9.06 -8.46 -3.06
CA VAL A 190 8.72 -9.87 -3.23
C VAL A 190 7.23 -10.05 -3.57
N ILE A 191 6.32 -9.38 -2.85
CA ILE A 191 4.88 -9.44 -3.13
C ILE A 191 4.58 -8.92 -4.55
N TYR A 192 5.26 -7.84 -4.95
CA TYR A 192 5.15 -7.26 -6.28
C TYR A 192 5.64 -8.21 -7.38
N LEU A 193 6.78 -8.87 -7.19
CA LEU A 193 7.30 -9.87 -8.14
C LEU A 193 6.37 -11.07 -8.27
N LEU A 194 5.85 -11.59 -7.15
CA LEU A 194 4.88 -12.69 -7.15
C LEU A 194 3.62 -12.31 -7.95
N ARG A 195 3.17 -11.06 -7.83
CA ARG A 195 2.04 -10.53 -8.60
C ARG A 195 2.31 -10.56 -10.11
N ILE A 196 3.49 -10.10 -10.54
CA ILE A 196 3.87 -10.10 -11.97
C ILE A 196 3.96 -11.53 -12.52
N ILE A 197 4.62 -12.44 -11.79
CA ILE A 197 4.76 -13.85 -12.22
C ILE A 197 3.37 -14.48 -12.39
N ARG A 198 2.47 -14.23 -11.46
CA ARG A 198 1.10 -14.77 -11.51
C ARG A 198 0.30 -14.19 -12.67
N LEU A 199 0.49 -12.90 -12.97
CA LEU A 199 -0.11 -12.25 -14.12
C LEU A 199 0.32 -12.95 -15.42
N ILE A 200 1.62 -13.16 -15.59
CA ILE A 200 2.18 -13.88 -16.75
C ILE A 200 1.56 -15.29 -16.85
N TYR A 201 1.44 -16.00 -15.72
CA TYR A 201 0.86 -17.36 -15.70
C TYR A 201 -0.60 -17.40 -16.18
N ILE A 202 -1.46 -16.46 -15.74
CA ILE A 202 -2.88 -16.42 -16.13
C ILE A 202 -3.03 -16.23 -17.65
N PHE A 203 -2.23 -15.35 -18.23
CA PHE A 203 -2.26 -15.08 -19.67
C PHE A 203 -1.66 -16.22 -20.50
N LEU A 204 -0.57 -16.84 -20.02
CA LEU A 204 0.07 -17.96 -20.71
C LEU A 204 -0.87 -19.17 -20.79
N LYS A 205 -1.64 -19.43 -19.72
CA LYS A 205 -2.65 -20.50 -19.69
C LYS A 205 -3.77 -20.30 -20.71
N ARG A 206 -4.12 -19.05 -21.05
CA ARG A 206 -5.21 -18.72 -21.98
C ARG A 206 -4.76 -18.49 -23.43
N ARG A 207 -3.51 -18.86 -23.81
CA ARG A 207 -2.98 -18.78 -25.19
C ARG A 207 -2.98 -17.37 -25.80
N PHE A 208 -2.99 -16.32 -24.99
CA PHE A 208 -2.79 -14.96 -25.50
C PHE A 208 -1.32 -14.74 -25.86
N SER A 209 -1.07 -14.01 -26.95
CA SER A 209 0.29 -13.63 -27.38
C SER A 209 1.03 -12.87 -26.27
N LEU A 210 2.23 -13.35 -25.91
CA LEU A 210 3.11 -12.69 -24.93
C LEU A 210 3.44 -11.24 -25.29
N PHE A 211 3.44 -10.90 -26.59
CA PHE A 211 3.65 -9.52 -27.05
C PHE A 211 2.50 -8.59 -26.66
N TYR A 212 1.25 -9.07 -26.76
CA TYR A 212 0.10 -8.30 -26.30
C TYR A 212 0.13 -8.10 -24.79
N LEU A 213 0.64 -9.08 -24.03
CA LEU A 213 0.81 -8.95 -22.58
C LEU A 213 1.84 -7.87 -22.20
N ILE A 214 3.02 -7.86 -22.84
CA ILE A 214 4.07 -6.88 -22.55
C ILE A 214 3.62 -5.47 -22.90
N LEU A 215 3.01 -5.30 -24.09
CA LEU A 215 2.44 -4.01 -24.50
C LEU A 215 1.35 -3.54 -23.51
N TYR A 216 0.53 -4.48 -23.03
CA TYR A 216 -0.53 -4.21 -22.08
C TYR A 216 -0.02 -3.82 -20.68
N LEU A 217 0.93 -4.57 -20.10
CA LEU A 217 1.58 -4.20 -18.83
C LEU A 217 2.25 -2.83 -18.94
N CYS A 218 2.96 -2.57 -20.05
CA CYS A 218 3.64 -1.30 -20.25
C CYS A 218 2.65 -0.13 -20.30
N THR A 219 1.55 -0.30 -21.03
CA THR A 219 0.53 0.76 -21.17
C THR A 219 -0.34 0.91 -19.92
N LEU A 220 -0.54 -0.13 -19.12
CA LEU A 220 -1.45 -0.07 -17.96
C LEU A 220 -0.74 0.18 -16.64
N GLU A 221 0.50 -0.30 -16.49
CA GLU A 221 1.26 -0.22 -15.24
C GLU A 221 2.29 0.91 -15.25
N PHE A 222 2.95 1.16 -16.39
CA PHE A 222 3.95 2.23 -16.49
C PHE A 222 3.36 3.57 -16.93
N PHE A 223 2.26 3.60 -17.69
CA PHE A 223 1.63 4.85 -18.13
C PHE A 223 1.10 5.72 -16.96
N PRO A 224 0.37 5.19 -15.96
CA PRO A 224 -0.05 6.00 -14.81
C PRO A 224 1.14 6.46 -13.97
N ALA A 225 2.18 5.63 -13.87
CA ALA A 225 3.41 5.99 -13.17
C ALA A 225 4.18 7.12 -13.88
N LEU A 226 4.23 7.09 -15.22
CA LEU A 226 4.83 8.15 -16.04
C LEU A 226 4.07 9.47 -15.95
N ILE A 227 2.73 9.43 -15.90
CA ILE A 227 1.90 10.63 -15.70
C ILE A 227 2.19 11.24 -14.32
N LEU A 228 2.26 10.41 -13.27
CA LEU A 228 2.61 10.85 -11.91
C LEU A 228 4.03 11.44 -11.86
N LEU A 229 5.01 10.77 -12.48
CA LEU A 229 6.39 11.25 -12.55
C LEU A 229 6.49 12.60 -13.24
N ARG A 230 5.79 12.78 -14.36
CA ARG A 230 5.74 14.05 -15.09
C ARG A 230 5.07 15.16 -14.29
N TYR A 231 4.07 14.84 -13.49
CA TYR A 231 3.42 15.81 -12.61
C TYR A 231 4.34 16.23 -11.45
N LEU A 232 5.04 15.27 -10.84
CA LEU A 232 5.99 15.52 -9.76
C LEU A 232 7.25 16.25 -10.24
N SER A 233 7.72 15.98 -11.46
CA SER A 233 8.87 16.66 -12.07
C SER A 233 8.48 17.96 -12.80
N GLY A 234 7.19 18.31 -12.82
CA GLY A 234 6.66 19.49 -13.51
C GLY A 234 6.77 20.79 -12.71
N GLN A 235 7.43 20.77 -11.55
CA GLN A 235 7.55 21.90 -10.64
C GLN A 235 8.91 22.60 -10.76
N ASP A 236 9.36 22.83 -11.99
CA ASP A 236 10.56 23.61 -12.34
C ASP A 236 10.33 24.52 -13.57
N TYR A 237 9.12 25.10 -13.71
CA TYR A 237 8.87 26.24 -14.61
C TYR A 237 7.88 27.24 -14.01
#